data_AF-A0A6N9EWD8-F1
#
_entry.id   AF-A0A6N9EWD8-F1
#
_cell.length_a   1.000
_cell.length_b   1.000
_cell.length_c   1.000
_cell.angle_alpha   90.00
_cell.angle_beta   90.00
_cell.angle_gamma   90.00
#
_symmetry.space_group_name_H-M   'P 1'
#
loop_
_entity.id
_entity.type
_entity.pdbx_description
1 polymer ?
#
loop_
_entity_poly.entity_id
_entity_poly.type
_entity_poly.pdbx_seq_one_letter_code
_entity_poly.pdbx_strand_id
1 'polypeptide(L)'
;MGIRPREFHPRDQVPNNGARPRGHRTAIRTRTWCARVSRRQSPVSWARGRADVEQLITDGELERVRPSVEVAARLLADAGAHISLASKGIEEDPAGALQLCYDAARKAATALLAVQGLRATSRGGHIAVIDAVRVQFNDEGGMAIFGRLHALRRRRNRSEYPDDESPGVNEDDARRALDTARAVLQAAEQLLGSGRLGIFG
;
A
#
# COMPACT_ATOMS: atom_id res chain seq x y z
N MET A 1 29.55 -54.32 -30.77
CA MET A 1 28.70 -54.43 -29.56
C MET A 1 29.64 -54.62 -28.38
N GLY A 2 29.68 -53.68 -27.43
CA GLY A 2 30.56 -53.77 -26.26
C GLY A 2 31.10 -52.42 -25.78
N ILE A 3 30.23 -51.56 -25.24
CA ILE A 3 30.64 -50.37 -24.50
C ILE A 3 30.97 -50.81 -23.07
N ARG A 4 32.21 -50.61 -22.62
CA ARG A 4 32.62 -50.85 -21.23
C ARG A 4 32.05 -49.76 -20.31
N PRO A 5 31.57 -50.10 -19.10
CA PRO A 5 31.07 -49.11 -18.16
C PRO A 5 32.22 -48.35 -17.50
N ARG A 6 32.10 -47.03 -17.35
CA ARG A 6 33.02 -46.22 -16.56
C ARG A 6 32.63 -46.31 -15.08
N GLU A 7 33.58 -46.75 -14.28
CA GLU A 7 33.50 -46.84 -12.82
C GLU A 7 33.35 -45.45 -12.19
N PHE A 8 32.48 -45.37 -11.20
CA PHE A 8 32.33 -44.27 -10.26
C PHE A 8 32.92 -44.74 -8.93
N HIS A 9 33.85 -43.99 -8.31
CA HIS A 9 34.07 -43.92 -6.85
C HIS A 9 35.13 -42.81 -6.51
N PRO A 10 35.23 -42.34 -5.25
CA PRO A 10 35.07 -40.91 -4.95
C PRO A 10 36.25 -40.25 -4.20
N ARG A 11 36.11 -38.92 -4.05
CA ARG A 11 36.81 -37.98 -3.14
C ARG A 11 38.21 -37.55 -3.55
N ASP A 12 38.34 -36.25 -3.78
CA ASP A 12 39.26 -35.42 -3.01
C ASP A 12 38.67 -34.02 -2.77
N GLN A 13 38.82 -33.56 -1.53
CA GLN A 13 38.40 -32.26 -1.01
C GLN A 13 39.36 -31.16 -1.48
N VAL A 14 38.91 -29.91 -1.64
CA VAL A 14 39.28 -28.70 -0.85
C VAL A 14 39.20 -27.50 -1.85
N PRO A 15 38.95 -26.22 -1.49
CA PRO A 15 38.56 -25.62 -0.21
C PRO A 15 37.22 -24.86 -0.22
N ASN A 16 36.67 -24.77 1.00
CA ASN A 16 35.75 -23.74 1.48
C ASN A 16 36.33 -22.34 1.25
N ASN A 17 35.76 -21.58 0.32
CA ASN A 17 35.98 -20.13 0.24
C ASN A 17 34.67 -19.42 0.54
N GLY A 18 34.60 -18.89 1.76
CA GLY A 18 33.47 -18.16 2.29
C GLY A 18 33.23 -16.87 1.50
N ALA A 19 32.14 -16.83 0.75
CA ALA A 19 31.52 -15.59 0.31
C ALA A 19 30.01 -15.75 0.44
N ARG A 20 29.50 -15.41 1.63
CA ARG A 20 28.05 -15.21 1.82
C ARG A 20 27.62 -14.08 0.88
N PRO A 21 26.62 -14.25 0.01
CA PRO A 21 26.06 -13.11 -0.69
C PRO A 21 25.49 -12.16 0.36
N ARG A 22 26.01 -10.93 0.39
CA ARG A 22 25.52 -9.85 1.24
C ARG A 22 24.07 -9.59 0.84
N GLY A 23 23.13 -10.15 1.60
CA GLY A 23 21.75 -9.75 1.53
C GLY A 23 21.68 -8.26 1.80
N HIS A 24 21.31 -7.48 0.79
CA HIS A 24 20.88 -6.10 0.97
C HIS A 24 19.56 -6.12 1.73
N ARG A 25 19.64 -6.30 3.06
CA ARG A 25 18.56 -5.92 3.97
C ARG A 25 18.54 -4.41 3.98
N THR A 26 17.72 -3.83 3.13
CA THR A 26 17.25 -2.47 3.31
C THR A 26 16.45 -2.45 4.61
N ALA A 27 17.14 -2.21 5.72
CA ALA A 27 16.51 -1.92 7.00
C ALA A 27 15.85 -0.55 6.85
N ILE A 28 14.64 -0.56 6.28
CA ILE A 28 13.74 0.59 6.30
C ILE A 28 13.62 1.01 7.77
N ARG A 29 13.77 2.31 8.00
CA ARG A 29 13.93 3.01 9.29
C ARG A 29 12.66 2.94 10.17
N THR A 30 12.13 1.74 10.43
CA THR A 30 10.88 1.49 11.18
C THR A 30 10.98 1.83 12.66
N ARG A 31 12.19 1.91 13.22
CA ARG A 31 12.41 2.07 14.67
C ARG A 31 12.22 3.47 15.25
N THR A 32 12.15 4.53 14.43
CA THR A 32 12.04 5.90 14.97
C THR A 32 10.61 6.43 15.05
N TRP A 33 9.64 5.71 14.46
CA TRP A 33 8.24 6.15 14.45
C TRP A 33 7.47 5.74 15.72
N CYS A 34 7.65 4.50 16.22
CA CYS A 34 6.95 3.99 17.41
C CYS A 34 7.14 4.85 18.68
N ALA A 35 8.29 5.53 18.82
CA ALA A 35 8.62 6.28 20.04
C ALA A 35 7.96 7.67 20.11
N ARG A 36 7.43 8.21 19.01
CA ARG A 36 6.94 9.61 18.95
C ARG A 36 5.43 9.76 19.13
N VAL A 37 4.66 8.68 19.01
CA VAL A 37 3.18 8.71 19.12
C VAL A 37 2.70 8.90 20.57
N SER A 38 3.59 8.75 21.56
CA SER A 38 3.27 8.96 22.97
C SER A 38 3.62 10.39 23.40
N ARG A 39 2.60 11.17 23.81
CA ARG A 39 2.63 12.38 24.67
C ARG A 39 2.29 13.77 24.09
N ARG A 40 1.60 13.93 22.96
CA ARG A 40 0.86 15.18 22.69
C ARG A 40 -0.49 14.90 22.01
N GLN A 41 -1.53 14.76 22.82
CA GLN A 41 -2.91 14.89 22.34
C GLN A 41 -3.10 16.36 21.96
N SER A 42 -3.07 16.68 20.66
CA SER A 42 -3.47 18.00 20.17
C SER A 42 -4.94 17.92 19.76
N PRO A 43 -5.87 18.70 20.34
CA PRO A 43 -7.32 18.49 20.17
C PRO A 43 -7.90 18.77 18.77
N VAL A 44 -7.10 19.09 17.75
CA VAL A 44 -7.61 19.80 16.55
C VAL A 44 -7.24 19.15 15.20
N SER A 45 -6.92 17.86 15.15
CA SER A 45 -6.51 17.24 13.86
C SER A 45 -7.67 16.80 12.95
N TRP A 46 -8.92 16.85 13.42
CA TRP A 46 -10.07 16.22 12.74
C TRP A 46 -11.20 17.17 12.34
N ALA A 47 -11.05 18.50 12.45
CA ALA A 47 -12.15 19.39 12.05
C ALA A 47 -12.61 19.14 10.60
N ARG A 48 -11.67 18.74 9.74
CA ARG A 48 -11.93 18.46 8.35
C ARG A 48 -12.36 17.01 8.11
N GLY A 49 -13.45 16.85 7.35
CA GLY A 49 -13.97 15.54 6.97
C GLY A 49 -14.56 14.73 8.13
N ARG A 50 -14.62 15.29 9.36
CA ARG A 50 -15.19 14.60 10.52
C ARG A 50 -16.66 14.26 10.32
N ALA A 51 -17.47 15.20 9.87
CA ALA A 51 -18.90 14.96 9.64
C ALA A 51 -19.09 13.83 8.63
N ASP A 52 -18.31 13.81 7.55
CA ASP A 52 -18.34 12.75 6.55
C ASP A 52 -17.89 11.39 7.13
N VAL A 53 -16.80 11.36 7.92
CA VAL A 53 -16.34 10.12 8.57
C VAL A 53 -17.34 9.64 9.63
N GLU A 54 -17.96 10.53 10.38
CA GLU A 54 -19.04 10.21 11.33
C GLU A 54 -20.27 9.66 10.61
N GLN A 55 -20.58 10.18 9.43
CA GLN A 55 -21.64 9.64 8.58
C GLN A 55 -21.28 8.22 8.09
N LEU A 56 -20.07 8.01 7.58
CA LEU A 56 -19.59 6.67 7.19
C LEU A 56 -19.67 5.67 8.34
N ILE A 57 -19.44 6.10 9.58
CA ILE A 57 -19.60 5.25 10.77
C ILE A 57 -21.08 5.02 11.10
N THR A 58 -21.90 6.07 11.07
CA THR A 58 -23.34 6.00 11.35
C THR A 58 -24.04 5.05 10.40
N ASP A 59 -23.69 5.12 9.12
CA ASP A 59 -24.24 4.21 8.14
C ASP A 59 -23.76 2.78 8.45
N GLY A 60 -22.55 2.60 8.99
CA GLY A 60 -21.88 1.31 9.21
C GLY A 60 -20.90 0.90 8.10
N GLU A 61 -20.36 1.86 7.34
CA GLU A 61 -19.33 1.65 6.31
C GLU A 61 -17.94 1.60 6.93
N LEU A 62 -17.77 2.37 7.99
CA LEU A 62 -16.64 2.33 8.89
C LEU A 62 -17.10 1.90 10.29
N GLU A 63 -16.17 1.35 11.05
CA GLU A 63 -16.33 1.07 12.47
C GLU A 63 -15.12 1.59 13.24
N ARG A 64 -15.34 1.86 14.52
CA ARG A 64 -14.27 2.22 15.46
C ARG A 64 -13.64 0.94 16.00
N VAL A 65 -12.32 0.87 15.95
CA VAL A 65 -11.49 -0.23 16.46
C VAL A 65 -10.35 0.32 17.30
N ARG A 66 -9.61 -0.56 18.01
CA ARG A 66 -8.38 -0.14 18.68
C ARG A 66 -7.38 0.39 17.64
N PRO A 67 -6.85 1.62 17.79
CA PRO A 67 -5.78 2.13 16.95
C PRO A 67 -4.57 1.18 16.92
N SER A 68 -3.99 0.94 15.74
CA SER A 68 -2.81 0.09 15.61
C SER A 68 -1.77 0.65 14.64
N VAL A 69 -0.64 1.04 15.23
CA VAL A 69 0.60 1.45 14.58
C VAL A 69 1.25 0.27 13.86
N GLU A 70 1.15 -0.93 14.42
CA GLU A 70 1.72 -2.16 13.89
C GLU A 70 1.02 -2.59 12.59
N VAL A 71 -0.32 -2.52 12.57
CA VAL A 71 -1.12 -2.80 11.37
C VAL A 71 -0.78 -1.80 10.27
N ALA A 72 -0.70 -0.51 10.59
CA ALA A 72 -0.30 0.51 9.63
C ALA A 72 1.09 0.26 9.06
N ALA A 73 2.08 -0.06 9.89
CA ALA A 73 3.44 -0.35 9.44
C ALA A 73 3.50 -1.56 8.49
N ARG A 74 2.73 -2.62 8.78
CA ARG A 74 2.64 -3.79 7.90
C ARG A 74 1.99 -3.44 6.55
N LEU A 75 0.91 -2.67 6.56
CA LEU A 75 0.22 -2.22 5.34
C LEU A 75 1.11 -1.37 4.44
N LEU A 76 1.92 -0.47 5.02
CA LEU A 76 2.87 0.35 4.25
C LEU A 76 4.01 -0.49 3.67
N ALA A 77 4.54 -1.46 4.43
CA ALA A 77 5.56 -2.38 3.94
C ALA A 77 5.06 -3.21 2.76
N ASP A 78 3.85 -3.76 2.87
CA ASP A 78 3.17 -4.46 1.79
C ASP A 78 2.95 -3.55 0.57
N ALA A 79 2.50 -2.31 0.77
CA ALA A 79 2.30 -1.34 -0.31
C ALA A 79 3.61 -1.04 -1.06
N GLY A 80 4.71 -0.86 -0.34
CA GLY A 80 6.04 -0.69 -0.93
C GLY A 80 6.49 -1.91 -1.73
N ALA A 81 6.24 -3.12 -1.24
CA ALA A 81 6.54 -4.35 -1.95
C ALA A 81 5.72 -4.48 -3.25
N HIS A 82 4.43 -4.16 -3.22
CA HIS A 82 3.55 -4.18 -4.39
C HIS A 82 3.96 -3.15 -5.45
N ILE A 83 4.33 -1.93 -5.05
CA ILE A 83 4.87 -0.90 -5.96
C ILE A 83 6.18 -1.38 -6.61
N SER A 84 7.07 -2.00 -5.83
CA SER A 84 8.33 -2.55 -6.34
C SER A 84 8.10 -3.63 -7.38
N LEU A 85 7.17 -4.57 -7.12
CA LEU A 85 6.82 -5.62 -8.06
C LEU A 85 6.13 -5.06 -9.31
N ALA A 86 5.12 -4.20 -9.15
CA ALA A 86 4.40 -3.58 -10.26
C ALA A 86 5.34 -2.85 -11.22
N SER A 87 6.33 -2.13 -10.69
CA SER A 87 7.29 -1.38 -11.53
C SER A 87 8.15 -2.26 -12.44
N LYS A 88 8.27 -3.56 -12.16
CA LYS A 88 9.05 -4.51 -12.95
C LYS A 88 8.23 -5.27 -13.98
N GLY A 89 6.90 -5.21 -13.90
CA GLY A 89 5.99 -5.97 -14.75
C GLY A 89 5.13 -5.08 -15.66
N ILE A 90 5.48 -3.80 -15.83
CA ILE A 90 4.68 -2.85 -16.62
C ILE A 90 4.60 -3.30 -18.08
N GLU A 91 5.72 -3.76 -18.64
CA GLU A 91 5.82 -4.12 -20.06
C GLU A 91 5.25 -5.53 -20.30
N GLU A 92 5.46 -6.44 -19.35
CA GLU A 92 5.05 -7.85 -19.45
C GLU A 92 3.57 -8.07 -19.12
N ASP A 93 3.05 -7.39 -18.10
CA ASP A 93 1.65 -7.49 -17.65
C ASP A 93 1.14 -6.14 -17.12
N PRO A 94 0.77 -5.20 -18.02
CA PRO A 94 0.25 -3.90 -17.62
C PRO A 94 -0.99 -4.00 -16.72
N ALA A 95 -1.87 -4.98 -16.94
CA ALA A 95 -3.08 -5.18 -16.14
C ALA A 95 -2.74 -5.63 -14.72
N GLY A 96 -1.86 -6.62 -14.57
CA GLY A 96 -1.34 -7.07 -13.28
C GLY A 96 -0.58 -5.98 -12.53
N ALA A 97 0.25 -5.21 -13.23
CA ALA A 97 0.93 -4.05 -12.66
C ALA A 97 -0.08 -3.01 -12.13
N LEU A 98 -1.15 -2.73 -12.87
CA LEU A 98 -2.22 -1.83 -12.44
C LEU A 98 -2.98 -2.34 -11.21
N GLN A 99 -3.28 -3.65 -11.15
CA GLN A 99 -3.91 -4.27 -9.98
C GLN A 99 -3.05 -4.12 -8.72
N LEU A 100 -1.74 -4.40 -8.82
CA LEU A 100 -0.79 -4.24 -7.73
C LEU A 100 -0.68 -2.78 -7.27
N CYS A 101 -0.67 -1.82 -8.21
CA CYS A 101 -0.65 -0.40 -7.89
C CYS A 101 -1.91 0.04 -7.12
N TYR A 102 -3.08 -0.42 -7.57
CA TYR A 102 -4.34 -0.15 -6.85
C TYR A 102 -4.32 -0.74 -5.44
N ASP A 103 -3.86 -1.99 -5.28
CA ASP A 103 -3.77 -2.61 -3.96
C ASP A 103 -2.80 -1.87 -3.03
N ALA A 104 -1.65 -1.47 -3.54
CA ALA A 104 -0.68 -0.67 -2.79
C ALA A 104 -1.27 0.66 -2.31
N ALA A 105 -1.92 1.40 -3.20
CA ALA A 105 -2.54 2.68 -2.87
C ALA A 105 -3.66 2.52 -1.83
N ARG A 106 -4.47 1.46 -1.95
CA ARG A 106 -5.51 1.11 -0.97
C ARG A 106 -4.91 0.74 0.39
N LYS A 107 -3.85 -0.06 0.44
CA LYS A 107 -3.16 -0.43 1.69
C LYS A 107 -2.58 0.81 2.39
N ALA A 108 -1.95 1.71 1.65
CA ALA A 108 -1.45 2.97 2.19
C ALA A 108 -2.58 3.85 2.77
N ALA A 109 -3.72 3.94 2.08
CA ALA A 109 -4.91 4.65 2.61
C ALA A 109 -5.47 3.96 3.88
N THR A 110 -5.57 2.63 3.90
CA THR A 110 -6.00 1.87 5.08
C THR A 110 -5.06 2.07 6.27
N ALA A 111 -3.75 2.21 6.02
CA ALA A 111 -2.78 2.46 7.10
C ALA A 111 -3.08 3.77 7.85
N LEU A 112 -3.54 4.81 7.14
CA LEU A 112 -3.98 6.07 7.75
C LEU A 112 -5.20 5.89 8.65
N LEU A 113 -6.14 5.02 8.30
CA LEU A 113 -7.32 4.75 9.12
C LEU A 113 -6.96 3.88 10.34
N ALA A 114 -6.06 2.91 10.17
CA ALA A 114 -5.67 1.99 11.24
C ALA A 114 -5.08 2.71 12.47
N VAL A 115 -4.27 3.75 12.27
CA VAL A 115 -3.71 4.56 13.38
C VAL A 115 -4.73 5.50 14.02
N GLN A 116 -5.84 5.78 13.33
CA GLN A 116 -6.95 6.55 13.88
C GLN A 116 -7.91 5.68 14.70
N GLY A 117 -7.78 4.35 14.60
CA GLY A 117 -8.78 3.44 15.16
C GLY A 117 -10.03 3.32 14.28
N LEU A 118 -9.88 3.43 12.96
CA LEU A 118 -10.94 3.26 11.99
C LEU A 118 -10.67 2.02 11.13
N ARG A 119 -11.72 1.25 10.84
CA ARG A 119 -11.67 0.10 9.92
C ARG A 119 -12.89 0.13 9.02
N ALA A 120 -12.71 -0.18 7.74
CA ALA A 120 -13.85 -0.38 6.84
C ALA A 120 -14.53 -1.72 7.09
N THR A 121 -15.85 -1.72 7.09
CA THR A 121 -16.68 -2.93 7.24
C THR A 121 -16.82 -3.64 5.91
N SER A 122 -17.46 -4.82 5.91
CA SER A 122 -17.86 -5.49 4.66
C SER A 122 -18.81 -4.64 3.81
N ARG A 123 -19.65 -3.81 4.46
CA ARG A 123 -20.61 -2.93 3.79
C ARG A 123 -19.93 -1.75 3.11
N GLY A 124 -18.98 -1.10 3.79
CA GLY A 124 -18.24 0.03 3.22
C GLY A 124 -17.15 -0.39 2.24
N GLY A 125 -16.55 -1.56 2.48
CA GLY A 125 -15.50 -2.15 1.65
C GLY A 125 -14.34 -1.19 1.41
N HIS A 126 -13.76 -1.26 0.22
CA HIS A 126 -12.64 -0.41 -0.15
C HIS A 126 -13.05 1.02 -0.53
N ILE A 127 -14.35 1.25 -0.81
CA ILE A 127 -14.87 2.57 -1.18
C ILE A 127 -14.84 3.49 0.04
N ALA A 128 -15.32 3.01 1.20
CA ALA A 128 -15.30 3.76 2.45
C ALA A 128 -13.88 4.19 2.87
N VAL A 129 -12.87 3.37 2.59
CA VAL A 129 -11.45 3.75 2.81
C VAL A 129 -11.07 4.96 1.95
N ILE A 130 -11.40 4.91 0.66
CA ILE A 130 -11.08 5.97 -0.31
C ILE A 130 -11.80 7.27 0.05
N ASP A 131 -13.09 7.18 0.37
CA ASP A 131 -13.88 8.36 0.74
C ASP A 131 -13.38 8.98 2.04
N ALA A 132 -13.10 8.18 3.06
CA ALA A 132 -12.56 8.67 4.32
C ALA A 132 -11.23 9.42 4.14
N VAL A 133 -10.26 8.87 3.41
CA VAL A 133 -8.98 9.58 3.21
C VAL A 133 -9.13 10.81 2.32
N ARG A 134 -10.07 10.79 1.35
CA ARG A 134 -10.33 11.93 0.48
C ARG A 134 -10.92 13.10 1.26
N VAL A 135 -11.99 12.88 2.04
CA VAL A 135 -12.64 13.95 2.80
C VAL A 135 -11.71 14.54 3.87
N GLN A 136 -10.84 13.71 4.45
CA GLN A 136 -9.86 14.15 5.45
C GLN A 136 -8.67 14.93 4.86
N PHE A 137 -8.16 14.56 3.68
CA PHE A 137 -6.81 14.99 3.25
C PHE A 137 -6.70 15.67 1.86
N ASN A 138 -7.77 15.81 1.08
CA ASN A 138 -7.72 16.20 -0.35
C ASN A 138 -8.18 17.66 -0.65
N ASP A 139 -7.38 18.71 -0.41
CA ASP A 139 -7.66 20.16 -0.70
C ASP A 139 -6.51 20.90 -1.44
N GLU A 140 -6.75 22.16 -1.80
CA GLU A 140 -5.72 23.16 -2.12
C GLU A 140 -4.87 23.45 -0.87
N GLY A 141 -3.58 23.09 -0.95
CA GLY A 141 -2.65 23.09 0.20
C GLY A 141 -2.47 21.72 0.87
N GLY A 142 -3.31 20.73 0.54
CA GLY A 142 -3.17 19.34 0.96
C GLY A 142 -2.82 18.39 -0.19
N MET A 143 -3.09 17.11 0.01
CA MET A 143 -2.61 16.06 -0.88
C MET A 143 -3.71 15.64 -1.85
N ALA A 144 -3.88 16.43 -2.92
CA ALA A 144 -4.82 16.19 -4.02
C ALA A 144 -4.74 14.78 -4.66
N ILE A 145 -3.71 14.01 -4.30
CA ILE A 145 -3.49 12.65 -4.75
C ILE A 145 -4.59 11.68 -4.31
N PHE A 146 -5.21 11.86 -3.13
CA PHE A 146 -6.24 10.95 -2.64
C PHE A 146 -7.50 10.99 -3.52
N GLY A 147 -7.77 12.11 -4.20
CA GLY A 147 -8.84 12.23 -5.20
C GLY A 147 -8.65 11.32 -6.42
N ARG A 148 -7.42 10.87 -6.71
CA ARG A 148 -7.13 9.96 -7.83
C ARG A 148 -7.51 8.51 -7.56
N LEU A 149 -7.71 8.13 -6.29
CA LEU A 149 -8.00 6.75 -5.89
C LEU A 149 -9.31 6.22 -6.48
N HIS A 150 -10.34 7.05 -6.61
CA HIS A 150 -11.60 6.65 -7.27
C HIS A 150 -11.41 6.33 -8.75
N ALA A 151 -10.60 7.12 -9.46
CA ALA A 151 -10.29 6.87 -10.87
C ALA A 151 -9.49 5.58 -11.02
N LEU A 152 -8.47 5.37 -10.18
CA LEU A 152 -7.67 4.15 -10.17
C LEU A 152 -8.53 2.90 -9.85
N ARG A 153 -9.42 2.99 -8.86
CA ARG A 153 -10.39 1.93 -8.54
C ARG A 153 -11.26 1.56 -9.74
N ARG A 154 -11.81 2.56 -10.43
CA ARG A 154 -12.65 2.33 -11.62
C ARG A 154 -11.86 1.71 -12.76
N ARG A 155 -10.64 2.18 -13.03
CA ARG A 155 -9.78 1.57 -14.07
C ARG A 155 -9.45 0.12 -13.75
N ARG A 156 -9.11 -0.19 -12.49
CA ARG A 156 -8.91 -1.57 -12.03
C ARG A 156 -10.18 -2.40 -12.19
N ASN A 157 -11.34 -1.89 -11.80
CA ASN A 157 -12.59 -2.64 -11.94
C ASN A 157 -12.87 -3.03 -13.40
N ARG A 158 -12.64 -2.11 -14.33
CA ARG A 158 -12.83 -2.35 -15.77
C ARG A 158 -11.80 -3.32 -16.35
N SER A 159 -10.61 -3.42 -15.77
CA SER A 159 -9.64 -4.42 -16.22
C SER A 159 -10.00 -5.84 -15.78
N GLU A 160 -10.67 -6.00 -14.63
CA GLU A 160 -11.19 -7.30 -14.15
C GLU A 160 -12.45 -7.75 -14.90
N TYR A 161 -13.30 -6.79 -15.25
CA TYR A 161 -14.58 -7.01 -15.90
C TYR A 161 -14.58 -6.24 -17.22
N PRO A 162 -13.88 -6.74 -18.24
CA PRO A 162 -13.81 -6.09 -19.54
C PRO A 162 -15.19 -6.08 -20.20
N ASP A 163 -15.46 -4.98 -20.92
CA ASP A 163 -16.58 -4.83 -21.83
C ASP A 163 -16.04 -4.56 -23.25
N ASP A 164 -16.87 -4.80 -24.27
CA ASP A 164 -16.46 -4.68 -25.68
C ASP A 164 -16.11 -3.24 -26.10
N GLU A 165 -16.53 -2.24 -25.30
CA GLU A 165 -16.35 -0.82 -25.60
C GLU A 165 -15.06 -0.23 -25.02
N SER A 166 -14.41 -0.95 -24.10
CA SER A 166 -13.27 -0.44 -23.34
C SER A 166 -11.94 -1.02 -23.79
N PRO A 167 -10.95 -0.19 -24.15
CA PRO A 167 -9.61 -0.70 -24.41
C PRO A 167 -9.00 -1.33 -23.15
N GLY A 168 -8.31 -2.45 -23.38
CA GLY A 168 -7.51 -3.13 -22.35
C GLY A 168 -6.50 -2.18 -21.70
N VAL A 169 -6.01 -2.57 -20.52
CA VAL A 169 -4.96 -1.80 -19.82
C VAL A 169 -3.68 -1.85 -20.64
N ASN A 170 -3.10 -0.70 -20.94
CA ASN A 170 -1.81 -0.59 -21.60
C ASN A 170 -0.71 -0.12 -20.63
N GLU A 171 0.54 -0.08 -21.11
CA GLU A 171 1.68 0.35 -20.30
C GLU A 171 1.50 1.75 -19.71
N ASP A 172 0.93 2.70 -20.45
CA ASP A 172 0.71 4.06 -19.99
C ASP A 172 -0.27 4.12 -18.82
N ASP A 173 -1.33 3.31 -18.86
CA ASP A 173 -2.25 3.15 -17.73
C ASP A 173 -1.53 2.59 -16.51
N ALA A 174 -0.67 1.58 -16.69
CA ALA A 174 0.11 0.99 -15.61
C ALA A 174 1.13 1.99 -15.03
N ARG A 175 1.81 2.78 -15.87
CA ARG A 175 2.72 3.86 -15.44
C ARG A 175 1.98 4.93 -14.63
N ARG A 176 0.81 5.39 -15.10
CA ARG A 176 -0.05 6.34 -14.34
C ARG A 176 -0.53 5.77 -13.01
N ALA A 177 -0.86 4.47 -12.98
CA ALA A 177 -1.24 3.78 -11.75
C ALA A 177 -0.06 3.70 -10.76
N LEU A 178 1.14 3.40 -11.25
CA LEU A 178 2.37 3.36 -10.46
C LEU A 178 2.70 4.72 -9.85
N ASP A 179 2.62 5.79 -10.62
CA ASP A 179 2.85 7.16 -10.13
C ASP A 179 1.83 7.53 -9.05
N THR A 180 0.56 7.17 -9.26
CA THR A 180 -0.50 7.39 -8.26
C THR A 180 -0.22 6.60 -6.98
N ALA A 181 0.14 5.33 -7.07
CA ALA A 181 0.43 4.49 -5.91
C ALA A 181 1.63 5.00 -5.11
N ARG A 182 2.70 5.40 -5.79
CA ARG A 182 3.90 6.01 -5.16
C ARG A 182 3.55 7.30 -4.42
N ALA A 183 2.80 8.18 -5.06
CA ALA A 183 2.42 9.45 -4.45
C ALA A 183 1.47 9.26 -3.25
N VAL A 184 0.55 8.28 -3.29
CA VAL A 184 -0.31 7.93 -2.15
C VAL A 184 0.51 7.33 -1.00
N LEU A 185 1.47 6.44 -1.28
CA LEU A 185 2.34 5.88 -0.25
C LEU A 185 3.17 6.99 0.42
N GLN A 186 3.81 7.85 -0.37
CA GLN A 186 4.60 8.97 0.14
C GLN A 186 3.75 9.93 0.98
N ALA A 187 2.54 10.25 0.52
CA ALA A 187 1.57 11.06 1.25
C ALA A 187 1.22 10.44 2.61
N ALA A 188 0.94 9.14 2.62
CA ALA A 188 0.63 8.41 3.85
C ALA A 188 1.80 8.44 4.84
N GLU A 189 3.02 8.17 4.37
CA GLU A 189 4.23 8.23 5.20
C GLU A 189 4.48 9.63 5.78
N GLN A 190 4.27 10.68 4.99
CA GLN A 190 4.39 12.07 5.44
C GLN A 190 3.35 12.42 6.52
N LEU A 191 2.09 12.03 6.32
CA LEU A 191 1.02 12.27 7.30
C LEU A 191 1.31 11.55 8.62
N LEU A 192 1.71 10.28 8.57
CA LEU A 192 2.07 9.48 9.74
C LEU A 192 3.33 9.99 10.44
N GLY A 193 4.30 10.48 9.67
CA GLY A 193 5.53 11.08 10.20
C GLY A 193 5.35 12.46 10.81
N SER A 194 4.27 13.18 10.44
CA SER A 194 4.00 14.54 10.91
C SER A 194 3.63 14.61 12.40
N GLY A 195 3.19 13.51 13.00
CA GLY A 195 2.69 13.47 14.38
C GLY A 195 1.37 14.22 14.59
N ARG A 196 0.73 14.70 13.51
CA ARG A 196 -0.55 15.42 13.55
C ARG A 196 -1.77 14.50 13.46
N LEU A 197 -1.57 13.22 13.19
CA LEU A 197 -2.65 12.25 13.02
C LEU A 197 -2.98 11.60 14.39
N GLY A 198 -4.12 11.94 14.97
CA GLY A 198 -4.58 11.44 16.28
C GLY A 198 -5.47 10.20 16.21
N ILE A 199 -6.03 9.79 17.35
CA ILE A 199 -7.15 8.83 17.38
C ILE A 199 -8.41 9.58 16.91
N PHE A 200 -9.28 8.92 16.13
CA PHE A 200 -10.57 9.48 15.75
C PHE A 200 -11.55 9.32 16.91
N GLY A 201 -11.93 10.44 17.53
CA GLY A 201 -12.79 10.52 18.72
C GLY A 201 -13.67 11.74 18.68
#